data_AF-I7BB94-F1
#
_entry.id   AF-I7BB94-F1
#
_cell.length_a   1.000
_cell.length_b   1.000
_cell.length_c   1.000
_cell.angle_alpha   90.00
_cell.angle_beta   90.00
_cell.angle_gamma   90.00
#
_symmetry.space_group_name_H-M   'P 1'
#
loop_
_entity.id
_entity.type
_entity.pdbx_description
1 polymer ?
#
loop_
_entity_poly.entity_id
_entity_poly.type
_entity_poly.pdbx_seq_one_letter_code
_entity_poly.pdbx_strand_id
1 'polypeptide(L)'
;MIDQNLQPTIDLDSSSPSEFDSGFPAKPKYVNNPNRKKREAKINPDYEAAIIKILYKYRNRRNGLTTKSAVVEHIFENKSFTKSESDKQVSSINSHMTGYKTQCEQLYEFYINLATKDKIPETREEVIALAKKYSTNNSKKLSELFHAQLTSLTENIENILKIDKSHIDDDSPEIESIRELFRNGDITANLPTHRNIAYRLNIETDHRYFGGLSGKQNSGENRRVLEQVLIHNTHFIIETYNRTHIKFLMDFIFEFDERLSEFNANKFKYKTGLTEIYEYLITLNRKLEKYKNEVAQ
;
A
#
# COMPACT_ATOMS: atom_id res chain seq x y z
N MET A 1 56.57 28.78 -9.20
CA MET A 1 56.12 27.51 -9.78
C MET A 1 55.54 26.71 -8.64
N ILE A 2 54.22 26.69 -8.51
CA ILE A 2 53.51 26.10 -7.37
C ILE A 2 52.53 25.07 -7.92
N ASP A 3 52.59 23.89 -7.32
CA ASP A 3 51.74 22.71 -7.53
C ASP A 3 50.24 23.00 -7.50
N GLN A 4 49.50 22.28 -8.33
CA GLN A 4 48.06 22.05 -8.13
C GLN A 4 47.73 20.57 -8.33
N ASN A 5 47.92 19.80 -7.25
CA ASN A 5 47.22 18.55 -6.99
C ASN A 5 45.76 18.88 -6.65
N LEU A 6 44.84 18.65 -7.59
CA LEU A 6 43.40 18.68 -7.33
C LEU A 6 42.96 17.30 -6.81
N GLN A 7 42.85 17.18 -5.48
CA GLN A 7 42.04 16.13 -4.86
C GLN A 7 40.55 16.50 -4.96
N PRO A 8 39.63 15.54 -5.19
CA PRO A 8 38.21 15.79 -5.05
C PRO A 8 37.82 15.83 -3.57
N THR A 9 37.25 16.96 -3.16
CA THR A 9 36.63 17.18 -1.86
C THR A 9 35.42 16.25 -1.68
N ILE A 10 35.39 15.53 -0.56
CA ILE A 10 34.23 14.81 -0.06
C ILE A 10 33.59 15.72 0.98
N ASP A 11 32.44 16.31 0.65
CA ASP A 11 31.65 17.07 1.62
C ASP A 11 31.01 16.09 2.63
N LEU A 12 31.43 16.22 3.87
CA LEU A 12 30.93 15.50 5.04
C LEU A 12 30.12 16.50 5.87
N ASP A 13 28.79 16.43 5.78
CA ASP A 13 27.91 17.27 6.58
C ASP A 13 27.78 16.66 7.99
N SER A 14 28.37 17.36 8.95
CA SER A 14 28.29 17.07 10.39
C SER A 14 27.19 17.94 11.00
N SER A 15 26.08 17.33 11.40
CA SER A 15 25.11 17.99 12.29
C SER A 15 24.88 17.17 13.55
N SER A 16 25.15 17.82 14.68
CA SER A 16 25.11 17.32 16.05
C SER A 16 23.71 16.90 16.51
N PRO A 17 23.60 16.00 17.50
CA PRO A 17 22.30 15.56 18.03
C PRO A 17 21.72 16.60 19.00
N SER A 18 20.51 17.08 18.70
CA SER A 18 19.72 17.95 19.57
C SER A 18 18.92 17.14 20.61
N GLU A 19 19.19 17.43 21.88
CA GLU A 19 18.32 17.44 23.05
C GLU A 19 17.07 16.53 23.06
N PHE A 20 17.17 15.50 23.92
CA PHE A 20 16.04 14.70 24.41
C PHE A 20 15.13 15.58 25.29
N ASP A 21 13.94 15.92 24.79
CA ASP A 21 12.86 16.48 25.60
C ASP A 21 11.89 15.35 25.99
N SER A 22 11.81 15.09 27.29
CA SER A 22 10.97 14.06 27.92
C SER A 22 9.52 14.56 28.06
N GLY A 23 8.72 14.39 27.01
CA GLY A 23 7.29 14.65 27.02
C GLY A 23 6.47 13.35 27.01
N PHE A 24 5.71 13.10 28.08
CA PHE A 24 4.67 12.06 28.14
C PHE A 24 3.79 12.05 26.86
N PRO A 25 3.35 10.89 26.35
CA PRO A 25 2.51 10.85 25.17
C PRO A 25 1.18 11.56 25.47
N ALA A 26 1.01 12.73 24.85
CA ALA A 26 -0.26 13.41 24.79
C ALA A 26 -1.31 12.42 24.29
N LYS A 27 -2.40 12.26 25.06
CA LYS A 27 -3.60 11.54 24.62
C LYS A 27 -3.95 12.04 23.21
N PRO A 28 -4.25 11.16 22.24
CA PRO A 28 -4.55 11.60 20.89
C PRO A 28 -5.70 12.60 20.95
N LYS A 29 -5.41 13.86 20.63
CA LYS A 29 -6.44 14.87 20.37
C LYS A 29 -7.25 14.31 19.21
N TYR A 30 -8.48 13.90 19.47
CA TYR A 30 -9.45 13.69 18.41
C TYR A 30 -9.49 14.99 17.62
N VAL A 31 -8.97 14.96 16.40
CA VAL A 31 -9.18 16.04 15.43
C VAL A 31 -10.68 16.07 15.20
N ASN A 32 -11.38 16.91 15.95
CA ASN A 32 -12.77 17.26 15.68
C ASN A 32 -12.74 17.92 14.31
N ASN A 33 -13.00 17.14 13.26
CA ASN A 33 -13.09 17.64 11.91
C ASN A 33 -14.33 18.57 11.89
N PRO A 34 -14.18 19.91 11.89
CA PRO A 34 -15.26 20.83 12.32
C PRO A 34 -16.48 20.86 11.40
N ASN A 35 -16.42 20.19 10.25
CA ASN A 35 -17.37 20.33 9.15
C ASN A 35 -18.15 19.04 8.84
N ARG A 36 -18.39 18.17 9.83
CA ARG A 36 -19.18 16.95 9.64
C ARG A 36 -20.48 16.96 10.45
N LYS A 37 -21.61 16.70 9.80
CA LYS A 37 -22.95 16.69 10.40
C LYS A 37 -23.29 15.29 10.90
N LYS A 38 -23.62 15.18 12.20
CA LYS A 38 -24.05 13.91 12.82
C LYS A 38 -25.52 13.64 12.48
N ARG A 39 -25.80 12.44 12.00
CA ARG A 39 -27.14 11.90 11.78
C ARG A 39 -27.30 10.61 12.58
N GLU A 40 -28.51 10.35 13.04
CA GLU A 40 -28.83 9.16 13.81
C GLU A 40 -30.21 8.65 13.43
N ALA A 41 -30.38 7.33 13.37
CA ALA A 41 -31.64 6.68 13.05
C ALA A 41 -31.86 5.46 13.95
N LYS A 42 -33.13 5.13 14.19
CA LYS A 42 -33.53 3.78 14.59
C LYS A 42 -33.82 3.02 13.31
N ILE A 43 -33.26 1.83 13.11
CA ILE A 43 -33.55 0.99 11.95
C ILE A 43 -33.84 -0.44 12.40
N ASN A 44 -34.52 -1.20 11.55
CA ASN A 44 -34.68 -2.64 11.71
C ASN A 44 -33.31 -3.30 12.04
N PRO A 45 -33.21 -4.12 13.12
CA PRO A 45 -31.98 -4.82 13.49
C PRO A 45 -31.37 -5.67 12.37
N ASP A 46 -32.16 -6.18 11.43
CA ASP A 46 -31.65 -6.97 10.30
C ASP A 46 -30.80 -6.12 9.35
N TYR A 47 -31.19 -4.86 9.12
CA TYR A 47 -30.40 -3.90 8.33
C TYR A 47 -29.10 -3.55 9.05
N GLU A 48 -29.16 -3.36 10.37
CA GLU A 48 -27.95 -3.14 11.17
C GLU A 48 -27.01 -4.36 11.09
N ALA A 49 -27.55 -5.57 11.19
CA ALA A 49 -26.78 -6.80 11.05
C ALA A 49 -26.15 -6.91 9.65
N ALA A 50 -26.86 -6.53 8.58
CA ALA A 50 -26.30 -6.47 7.23
C ALA A 50 -25.16 -5.45 7.12
N ILE A 51 -25.31 -4.25 7.69
CA ILE A 51 -24.22 -3.24 7.76
C ILE A 51 -23.00 -3.81 8.49
N ILE A 52 -23.22 -4.56 9.57
CA ILE A 52 -22.15 -5.24 10.32
C ILE A 52 -21.47 -6.32 9.46
N LYS A 53 -22.24 -7.11 8.69
CA LYS A 53 -21.68 -8.11 7.76
C LYS A 53 -20.80 -7.45 6.69
N ILE A 54 -21.26 -6.35 6.09
CA ILE A 54 -20.46 -5.55 5.15
C ILE A 54 -19.16 -5.10 5.80
N LEU A 55 -19.23 -4.56 7.03
CA LEU A 55 -18.05 -4.13 7.77
C LEU A 55 -17.04 -5.27 7.91
N TYR A 56 -17.47 -6.47 8.32
CA TYR A 56 -16.56 -7.60 8.52
C TYR A 56 -15.97 -8.12 7.22
N LYS A 57 -16.77 -8.21 6.15
CA LYS A 57 -16.36 -8.80 4.88
C LYS A 57 -15.44 -7.90 4.05
N TYR A 58 -15.64 -6.58 4.12
CA TYR A 58 -14.87 -5.58 3.36
C TYR A 58 -13.97 -4.71 4.23
N ARG A 59 -13.68 -5.18 5.46
CA ARG A 59 -12.76 -4.50 6.36
C ARG A 59 -11.38 -4.43 5.71
N ASN A 60 -10.97 -3.23 5.28
CA ASN A 60 -9.61 -2.99 4.84
C ASN A 60 -9.00 -1.86 5.68
N ARG A 61 -7.81 -2.07 6.23
CA ARG A 61 -7.12 -1.02 6.99
C ARG A 61 -6.87 0.24 6.14
N ARG A 62 -6.76 0.08 4.81
CA ARG A 62 -6.50 1.18 3.87
C ARG A 62 -7.75 2.00 3.52
N ASN A 63 -8.96 1.44 3.61
CA ASN A 63 -10.21 2.16 3.26
C ASN A 63 -10.92 2.80 4.46
N GLY A 64 -10.37 2.68 5.67
CA GLY A 64 -10.91 3.31 6.88
C GLY A 64 -12.22 2.68 7.41
N LEU A 65 -12.70 1.59 6.81
CA LEU A 65 -13.90 0.86 7.25
C LEU A 65 -13.63 0.11 8.56
N THR A 66 -13.81 0.80 9.67
CA THR A 66 -13.53 0.27 11.02
C THR A 66 -14.76 0.21 11.91
N THR A 67 -15.83 0.90 11.54
CA THR A 67 -17.06 1.02 12.33
C THR A 67 -18.29 0.98 11.43
N LYS A 68 -19.46 0.68 12.00
CA LYS A 68 -20.75 0.78 11.30
C LYS A 68 -20.98 2.17 10.69
N SER A 69 -20.55 3.22 11.41
CA SER A 69 -20.58 4.62 10.95
C SER A 69 -19.82 4.77 9.63
N ALA A 70 -18.61 4.23 9.55
CA ALA A 70 -17.77 4.32 8.35
C ALA A 70 -18.40 3.59 7.15
N VAL A 71 -19.03 2.43 7.38
CA VAL A 71 -19.78 1.72 6.31
C VAL A 71 -20.90 2.59 5.77
N VAL A 72 -21.73 3.15 6.65
CA VAL A 72 -22.84 4.00 6.23
C VAL A 72 -22.33 5.23 5.51
N GLU A 73 -21.28 5.89 6.01
CA GLU A 73 -20.63 7.04 5.36
C GLU A 73 -20.14 6.69 3.95
N HIS A 74 -19.52 5.52 3.78
CA HIS A 74 -19.03 5.02 2.49
C HIS A 74 -20.17 4.84 1.47
N ILE A 75 -21.34 4.36 1.92
CA ILE A 75 -22.55 4.21 1.09
C ILE A 75 -23.13 5.58 0.72
N PHE A 76 -23.17 6.53 1.66
CA PHE A 76 -23.60 7.91 1.36
C PHE A 76 -22.66 8.59 0.35
N GLU A 77 -21.37 8.31 0.40
CA GLU A 77 -20.37 8.79 -0.55
C GLU A 77 -20.42 8.06 -1.91
N ASN A 78 -21.30 7.06 -2.07
CA ASN A 78 -21.46 6.23 -3.27
C ASN A 78 -20.15 5.55 -3.69
N LYS A 79 -19.39 5.06 -2.72
CA LYS A 79 -18.14 4.33 -2.95
C LYS A 79 -18.41 2.83 -2.92
N SER A 80 -17.76 2.10 -3.82
CA SER A 80 -17.84 0.64 -3.85
C SER A 80 -17.07 0.00 -2.68
N PHE A 81 -17.61 -1.11 -2.17
CA PHE A 81 -16.92 -1.98 -1.23
C PHE A 81 -16.08 -2.98 -2.02
N THR A 82 -14.76 -2.78 -2.02
CA THR A 82 -13.83 -3.66 -2.73
C THR A 82 -13.13 -4.60 -1.76
N LYS A 83 -13.14 -5.89 -2.07
CA LYS A 83 -12.24 -6.90 -1.48
C LYS A 83 -11.37 -7.47 -2.60
N SER A 84 -10.17 -7.95 -2.31
CA SER A 84 -9.41 -8.73 -3.29
C SER A 84 -9.13 -10.14 -2.79
N GLU A 85 -9.32 -11.12 -3.66
CA GLU A 85 -9.04 -12.53 -3.34
C GLU A 85 -7.54 -12.80 -3.25
N SER A 86 -6.74 -12.00 -3.95
CA SER A 86 -5.29 -12.14 -4.01
C SER A 86 -4.57 -11.22 -3.03
N ASP A 87 -5.27 -10.50 -2.15
CA ASP A 87 -4.69 -9.50 -1.24
C ASP A 87 -3.57 -10.06 -0.39
N LYS A 88 -3.72 -11.31 0.09
CA LYS A 88 -2.68 -11.98 0.88
C LYS A 88 -1.42 -12.23 0.05
N GLN A 89 -1.58 -12.67 -1.20
CA GLN A 89 -0.46 -12.96 -2.11
C GLN A 89 0.24 -11.67 -2.53
N VAL A 90 -0.53 -10.64 -2.92
CA VAL A 90 -0.01 -9.32 -3.27
C VAL A 90 0.70 -8.66 -2.07
N SER A 91 0.13 -8.76 -0.88
CA SER A 91 0.79 -8.27 0.34
C SER A 91 2.07 -9.02 0.66
N SER A 92 2.11 -10.34 0.43
CA SER A 92 3.32 -11.15 0.59
C SER A 92 4.39 -10.73 -0.40
N ILE A 93 4.05 -10.59 -1.70
CA ILE A 93 4.95 -10.08 -2.75
C ILE A 93 5.59 -8.76 -2.33
N ASN A 94 4.77 -7.78 -1.94
CA ASN A 94 5.25 -6.46 -1.54
C ASN A 94 6.11 -6.49 -0.27
N SER A 95 5.77 -7.35 0.70
CA SER A 95 6.55 -7.51 1.93
C SER A 95 7.93 -8.11 1.65
N HIS A 96 8.01 -9.15 0.81
CA HIS A 96 9.28 -9.77 0.42
C HIS A 96 10.16 -8.75 -0.32
N MET A 97 9.61 -8.03 -1.30
CA MET A 97 10.36 -7.02 -2.04
C MET A 97 10.89 -5.89 -1.16
N THR A 98 10.13 -5.45 -0.16
CA THR A 98 10.61 -4.47 0.82
C THR A 98 11.82 -5.02 1.59
N GLY A 99 11.74 -6.28 2.05
CA GLY A 99 12.85 -6.94 2.74
C GLY A 99 14.08 -7.13 1.85
N TYR A 100 13.89 -7.50 0.58
CA TYR A 100 14.99 -7.69 -0.37
C TYR A 100 15.69 -6.39 -0.69
N LYS A 101 14.92 -5.31 -0.89
CA LYS A 101 15.49 -3.98 -1.06
C LYS A 101 16.42 -3.61 0.10
N THR A 102 15.94 -3.75 1.34
CA THR A 102 16.75 -3.46 2.54
C THR A 102 18.01 -4.33 2.60
N GLN A 103 17.91 -5.63 2.33
CA GLN A 103 19.05 -6.52 2.35
C GLN A 103 20.08 -6.20 1.24
N CYS A 104 19.63 -5.87 0.03
CA CYS A 104 20.50 -5.44 -1.06
C CYS A 104 21.21 -4.12 -0.72
N GLU A 105 20.52 -3.16 -0.12
CA GLU A 105 21.11 -1.90 0.36
C GLU A 105 22.18 -2.17 1.43
N GLN A 106 21.90 -3.05 2.39
CA GLN A 106 22.89 -3.43 3.41
C GLN A 106 24.12 -4.15 2.82
N LEU A 107 23.93 -5.02 1.83
CA LEU A 107 25.03 -5.66 1.10
C LEU A 107 25.86 -4.63 0.34
N TYR A 108 25.21 -3.68 -0.34
CA TYR A 108 25.88 -2.59 -1.03
C TYR A 108 26.72 -1.76 -0.06
N GLU A 109 26.14 -1.31 1.05
CA GLU A 109 26.84 -0.53 2.08
C GLU A 109 28.01 -1.30 2.69
N PHE A 110 27.86 -2.61 2.90
CA PHE A 110 28.94 -3.45 3.41
C PHE A 110 30.17 -3.42 2.48
N TYR A 111 30.01 -3.69 1.19
CA TYR A 111 31.14 -3.66 0.25
C TYR A 111 31.71 -2.26 0.04
N ILE A 112 30.87 -1.22 0.07
CA ILE A 112 31.36 0.18 0.01
C ILE A 112 32.18 0.53 1.25
N ASN A 113 31.77 0.11 2.45
CA ASN A 113 32.53 0.32 3.68
C ASN A 113 33.89 -0.40 3.63
N LEU A 114 33.92 -1.66 3.17
CA LEU A 114 35.17 -2.41 2.97
C LEU A 114 36.14 -1.67 2.02
N ALA A 115 35.62 -1.08 0.93
CA ALA A 115 36.42 -0.37 -0.05
C ALA A 115 36.93 1.00 0.44
N THR A 116 36.12 1.73 1.20
CA THR A 116 36.36 3.14 1.55
C THR A 116 36.92 3.35 2.95
N LYS A 117 36.34 2.68 3.96
CA LYS A 117 36.74 2.80 5.36
C LYS A 117 37.86 1.83 5.69
N ASP A 118 37.66 0.55 5.37
CA ASP A 118 38.63 -0.50 5.69
C ASP A 118 39.73 -0.62 4.64
N LYS A 119 39.55 0.05 3.49
CA LYS A 119 40.52 0.20 2.39
C LYS A 119 41.07 -1.14 1.91
N ILE A 120 40.21 -2.17 1.84
CA ILE A 120 40.57 -3.48 1.31
C ILE A 120 40.90 -3.33 -0.19
N PRO A 121 42.14 -3.67 -0.64
CA PRO A 121 42.57 -3.41 -2.01
C PRO A 121 41.68 -4.06 -3.08
N GLU A 122 41.40 -5.36 -2.93
CA GLU A 122 40.59 -6.13 -3.90
C GLU A 122 39.17 -5.57 -4.03
N THR A 123 38.51 -5.23 -2.92
CA THR A 123 37.18 -4.62 -2.93
C THR A 123 37.20 -3.22 -3.56
N ARG A 124 38.25 -2.45 -3.30
CA ARG A 124 38.40 -1.10 -3.87
C ARG A 124 38.58 -1.16 -5.38
N GLU A 125 39.39 -2.09 -5.87
CA GLU A 125 39.55 -2.33 -7.31
C GLU A 125 38.23 -2.74 -7.96
N GLU A 126 37.47 -3.64 -7.31
CA GLU A 126 36.13 -4.03 -7.77
C GLU A 126 35.18 -2.83 -7.87
N VAL A 127 35.07 -2.01 -6.81
CA VAL A 127 34.18 -0.84 -6.79
C VAL A 127 34.57 0.17 -7.87
N ILE A 128 35.86 0.43 -8.07
CA ILE A 128 36.35 1.36 -9.10
C ILE A 128 36.05 0.81 -10.50
N ALA A 129 36.28 -0.49 -10.74
CA ALA A 129 35.98 -1.13 -12.01
C ALA A 129 34.48 -1.09 -12.31
N LEU A 130 33.64 -1.38 -11.31
CA LEU A 130 32.19 -1.34 -11.43
C LEU A 130 31.69 0.08 -11.70
N ALA A 131 32.20 1.07 -10.96
CA ALA A 131 31.91 2.47 -11.20
C ALA A 131 32.29 2.85 -12.63
N LYS A 132 33.52 2.56 -13.07
CA LYS A 132 33.97 2.88 -14.43
C LYS A 132 33.10 2.23 -15.50
N LYS A 133 32.67 0.98 -15.32
CA LYS A 133 31.82 0.24 -16.28
C LYS A 133 30.44 0.88 -16.46
N TYR A 134 29.84 1.38 -15.38
CA TYR A 134 28.45 1.86 -15.39
C TYR A 134 28.31 3.39 -15.35
N SER A 135 29.34 4.14 -14.96
CA SER A 135 29.34 5.61 -14.93
C SER A 135 29.95 6.27 -16.17
N THR A 136 30.72 5.57 -17.00
CA THR A 136 31.30 6.17 -18.23
C THR A 136 30.25 6.64 -19.24
N ASN A 137 29.00 6.17 -19.13
CA ASN A 137 27.86 6.57 -19.96
C ASN A 137 26.74 7.29 -19.17
N ASN A 138 26.94 7.58 -17.88
CA ASN A 138 25.93 8.17 -17.00
C ASN A 138 26.59 9.18 -16.05
N SER A 139 26.09 10.41 -15.98
CA SER A 139 26.54 11.44 -15.02
C SER A 139 26.25 11.10 -13.55
N LYS A 140 25.65 9.94 -13.29
CA LYS A 140 25.16 9.49 -11.98
C LYS A 140 26.21 8.69 -11.21
N LYS A 141 26.18 8.80 -9.89
CA LYS A 141 27.02 8.01 -8.99
C LYS A 141 26.61 6.53 -9.00
N LEU A 142 27.54 5.62 -8.73
CA LEU A 142 27.26 4.17 -8.67
C LEU A 142 26.14 3.83 -7.67
N SER A 143 26.07 4.55 -6.54
CA SER A 143 24.99 4.41 -5.55
C SER A 143 23.62 4.75 -6.14
N GLU A 144 23.52 5.87 -6.87
CA GLU A 144 22.28 6.28 -7.53
C GLU A 144 21.84 5.26 -8.57
N LEU A 145 22.79 4.72 -9.34
CA LEU A 145 22.51 3.68 -10.32
C LEU A 145 22.04 2.39 -9.64
N PHE A 146 22.63 2.00 -8.50
CA PHE A 146 22.19 0.84 -7.73
C PHE A 146 20.77 1.00 -7.18
N HIS A 147 20.48 2.13 -6.52
CA HIS A 147 19.15 2.42 -6.02
C HIS A 147 18.12 2.50 -7.16
N ALA A 148 18.50 3.03 -8.33
CA ALA A 148 17.63 3.05 -9.50
C ALA A 148 17.26 1.63 -9.96
N GLN A 149 18.19 0.67 -9.91
CA GLN A 149 17.88 -0.73 -10.23
C GLN A 149 16.86 -1.33 -9.23
N LEU A 150 17.03 -1.08 -7.93
CA LEU A 150 16.10 -1.57 -6.90
C LEU A 150 14.70 -0.94 -7.01
N THR A 151 14.63 0.36 -7.30
CA THR A 151 13.37 1.05 -7.55
C THR A 151 12.69 0.49 -8.80
N SER A 152 13.44 0.29 -9.88
CA SER A 152 12.91 -0.28 -11.13
C SER A 152 12.35 -1.70 -10.94
N LEU A 153 12.96 -2.53 -10.09
CA LEU A 153 12.42 -3.85 -9.76
C LEU A 153 11.03 -3.74 -9.11
N THR A 154 10.91 -2.84 -8.12
CA THR A 154 9.66 -2.63 -7.39
C THR A 154 8.57 -2.10 -8.32
N GLU A 155 8.89 -1.10 -9.14
CA GLU A 155 7.97 -0.53 -10.12
C GLU A 155 7.52 -1.56 -11.17
N ASN A 156 8.43 -2.40 -11.67
CA ASN A 156 8.09 -3.44 -12.64
C ASN A 156 7.14 -4.49 -12.04
N ILE A 157 7.35 -4.90 -10.79
CA ILE A 157 6.44 -5.83 -10.08
C ILE A 157 5.06 -5.19 -9.90
N GLU A 158 4.99 -3.94 -9.45
CA GLU A 158 3.73 -3.21 -9.31
C GLU A 158 3.00 -3.06 -10.65
N ASN A 159 3.73 -2.83 -11.74
CA ASN A 159 3.16 -2.72 -13.07
C ASN A 159 2.60 -4.07 -13.54
N ILE A 160 3.32 -5.18 -13.36
CA ILE A 160 2.83 -6.52 -13.68
C ILE A 160 1.56 -6.86 -12.89
N LEU A 161 1.49 -6.49 -11.60
CA LEU A 161 0.30 -6.67 -10.78
C LEU A 161 -0.92 -5.86 -11.26
N LYS A 162 -0.70 -4.75 -11.97
CA LYS A 162 -1.77 -3.91 -12.51
C LYS A 162 -2.26 -4.38 -13.88
N ILE A 163 -1.45 -5.14 -14.63
CA ILE A 163 -1.86 -5.73 -15.92
C ILE A 163 -2.99 -6.72 -15.67
N ASP A 164 -4.05 -6.64 -16.48
CA ASP A 164 -5.25 -7.47 -16.39
C ASP A 164 -5.92 -7.50 -15.00
N LYS A 165 -5.72 -6.46 -14.19
CA LYS A 165 -6.47 -6.28 -12.95
C LYS A 165 -7.93 -5.99 -13.30
N SER A 166 -8.83 -6.89 -12.92
CA SER A 166 -10.27 -6.75 -13.16
C SER A 166 -11.03 -6.45 -11.86
N HIS A 167 -12.15 -5.75 -12.03
CA HIS A 167 -13.10 -5.44 -10.98
C HIS A 167 -14.43 -6.04 -11.42
N ILE A 168 -14.87 -7.09 -10.72
CA ILE A 168 -16.12 -7.79 -11.01
C ILE A 168 -17.10 -7.57 -9.87
N ASP A 169 -18.40 -7.61 -10.16
CA ASP A 169 -19.41 -7.51 -9.11
C ASP A 169 -19.35 -8.73 -8.17
N ASP A 170 -19.47 -8.49 -6.86
CA ASP A 170 -19.52 -9.57 -5.88
C ASP A 170 -20.94 -10.15 -5.83
N ASP A 171 -21.14 -11.23 -6.57
CA ASP A 171 -22.42 -11.96 -6.63
C ASP A 171 -22.46 -13.18 -5.71
N SER A 172 -21.66 -13.17 -4.63
CA SER A 172 -21.71 -14.26 -3.65
C SER A 172 -23.08 -14.31 -2.96
N PRO A 173 -23.60 -15.51 -2.58
CA PRO A 173 -24.95 -15.65 -2.02
C PRO A 173 -25.22 -14.76 -0.80
N GLU A 174 -24.19 -14.51 0.01
CA GLU A 174 -24.29 -13.60 1.14
C GLU A 174 -24.49 -12.14 0.73
N ILE A 175 -23.79 -11.67 -0.32
CA ILE A 175 -23.97 -10.30 -0.83
C ILE A 175 -25.31 -10.15 -1.50
N GLU A 176 -25.76 -11.16 -2.24
CA GLU A 176 -27.08 -11.15 -2.84
C GLU A 176 -28.17 -11.08 -1.75
N SER A 177 -28.00 -11.81 -0.64
CA SER A 177 -28.92 -11.71 0.50
C SER A 177 -28.97 -10.31 1.14
N ILE A 178 -27.84 -9.59 1.15
CA ILE A 178 -27.77 -8.21 1.65
C ILE A 178 -28.48 -7.25 0.67
N ARG A 179 -28.23 -7.39 -0.64
CA ARG A 179 -28.91 -6.62 -1.68
C ARG A 179 -30.42 -6.84 -1.64
N GLU A 180 -30.84 -8.09 -1.49
CA GLU A 180 -32.25 -8.46 -1.37
C GLU A 180 -32.88 -7.86 -0.11
N LEU A 181 -32.23 -7.97 1.05
CA LEU A 181 -32.71 -7.34 2.28
C LEU A 181 -32.86 -5.83 2.12
N PHE A 182 -31.89 -5.14 1.51
CA PHE A 182 -32.00 -3.69 1.33
C PHE A 182 -33.13 -3.31 0.38
N ARG A 183 -33.33 -4.06 -0.72
CA ARG A 183 -34.35 -3.79 -1.74
C ARG A 183 -35.78 -4.13 -1.30
N ASN A 184 -35.95 -5.26 -0.62
CA ASN A 184 -37.26 -5.87 -0.35
C ASN A 184 -37.65 -5.83 1.13
N GLY A 185 -36.70 -5.59 2.03
CA GLY A 185 -36.96 -5.47 3.46
C GLY A 185 -37.72 -4.19 3.81
N ASP A 186 -38.28 -4.17 5.02
CA ASP A 186 -38.83 -2.96 5.62
C ASP A 186 -37.86 -2.46 6.70
N ILE A 187 -37.20 -1.32 6.44
CA ILE A 187 -36.28 -0.69 7.39
C ILE A 187 -37.00 -0.22 8.67
N THR A 188 -38.33 -0.11 8.63
CA THR A 188 -39.19 0.34 9.74
C THR A 188 -39.71 -0.80 10.61
N ALA A 189 -39.50 -2.06 10.23
CA ALA A 189 -39.93 -3.21 11.01
C ALA A 189 -39.10 -3.37 12.30
N ASN A 190 -39.73 -3.89 13.36
CA ASN A 190 -39.10 -4.31 14.62
C ASN A 190 -38.11 -3.29 15.22
N LEU A 191 -38.48 -2.01 15.25
CA LEU A 191 -37.57 -0.95 15.64
C LEU A 191 -37.10 -1.08 17.10
N PRO A 192 -35.81 -0.90 17.36
CA PRO A 192 -35.29 -0.91 18.72
C PRO A 192 -35.76 0.30 19.52
N THR A 193 -35.77 0.15 20.85
CA THR A 193 -36.11 1.22 21.79
C THR A 193 -35.18 2.43 21.64
N HIS A 194 -33.89 2.20 21.38
CA HIS A 194 -32.87 3.23 21.22
C HIS A 194 -32.34 3.31 19.79
N ARG A 195 -31.71 4.44 19.42
CA ARG A 195 -31.06 4.59 18.11
C ARG A 195 -29.87 3.64 18.03
N ASN A 196 -29.81 2.83 16.97
CA ASN A 196 -28.81 1.79 16.77
C ASN A 196 -27.80 2.13 15.66
N ILE A 197 -28.08 3.17 14.85
CA ILE A 197 -27.16 3.69 13.84
C ILE A 197 -26.93 5.18 14.04
N ALA A 198 -25.66 5.57 14.01
CA ALA A 198 -25.18 6.94 14.00
C ALA A 198 -24.03 7.07 13.01
N TYR A 199 -24.01 8.14 12.23
CA TYR A 199 -22.99 8.41 11.21
C TYR A 199 -22.76 9.92 11.05
N ARG A 200 -21.61 10.29 10.46
CA ARG A 200 -21.25 11.69 10.24
C ARG A 200 -20.97 11.96 8.77
N LEU A 201 -21.73 12.84 8.14
CA LEU A 201 -21.54 13.19 6.73
C LEU A 201 -20.78 14.50 6.60
N ASN A 202 -19.99 14.65 5.53
CA ASN A 202 -19.44 15.95 5.15
C ASN A 202 -20.61 16.88 4.75
N ILE A 203 -20.44 18.20 4.92
CA ILE A 203 -21.52 19.18 4.64
C ILE A 203 -22.11 19.01 3.25
N GLU A 204 -21.28 18.79 2.22
CA GLU A 204 -21.74 18.60 0.84
C GLU A 204 -22.63 17.35 0.68
N THR A 205 -22.20 16.22 1.26
CA THR A 205 -22.96 14.97 1.24
C THR A 205 -24.25 15.11 2.05
N ASP A 206 -24.18 15.72 3.24
CA ASP A 206 -25.36 15.99 4.07
C ASP A 206 -26.37 16.87 3.32
N HIS A 207 -25.92 17.95 2.69
CA HIS A 207 -26.78 18.84 1.91
C HIS A 207 -27.40 18.14 0.69
N ARG A 208 -26.66 17.24 0.02
CA ARG A 208 -27.14 16.49 -1.14
C ARG A 208 -28.35 15.61 -0.81
N TYR A 209 -28.33 14.92 0.33
CA TYR A 209 -29.40 13.97 0.69
C TYR A 209 -30.45 14.57 1.62
N PHE A 210 -30.11 15.60 2.39
CA PHE A 210 -30.99 16.20 3.42
C PHE A 210 -31.32 17.68 3.16
N GLY A 211 -30.87 18.26 2.05
CA GLY A 211 -31.31 19.59 1.57
C GLY A 211 -30.95 20.76 2.49
N GLY A 212 -29.89 20.66 3.29
CA GLY A 212 -29.47 21.73 4.20
C GLY A 212 -30.40 21.96 5.40
N LEU A 213 -31.37 21.07 5.63
CA LEU A 213 -32.32 21.18 6.74
C LEU A 213 -31.60 21.02 8.09
N SER A 214 -31.77 22.03 8.94
CA SER A 214 -31.07 22.18 10.21
C SER A 214 -31.63 21.25 11.29
N GLY A 215 -30.92 20.15 11.57
CA GLY A 215 -30.78 19.52 12.91
C GLY A 215 -32.02 18.94 13.61
N LYS A 216 -33.24 19.16 13.13
CA LYS A 216 -34.50 18.69 13.72
C LYS A 216 -35.23 17.67 12.84
N GLN A 217 -34.53 16.96 11.97
CA GLN A 217 -35.17 15.88 11.20
C GLN A 217 -35.49 14.70 12.12
N ASN A 218 -36.75 14.28 12.04
CA ASN A 218 -37.30 13.16 12.80
C ASN A 218 -36.56 11.87 12.43
N SER A 219 -36.42 10.96 13.39
CA SER A 219 -35.77 9.64 13.19
C SER A 219 -36.32 8.87 11.97
N GLY A 220 -37.60 9.08 11.63
CA GLY A 220 -38.24 8.48 10.45
C GLY A 220 -37.73 9.03 9.11
N GLU A 221 -37.44 10.32 9.02
CA GLU A 221 -36.92 10.92 7.78
C GLU A 221 -35.46 10.50 7.54
N ASN A 222 -34.63 10.54 8.59
CA ASN A 222 -33.26 10.02 8.52
C ASN A 222 -33.23 8.54 8.09
N ARG A 223 -34.20 7.75 8.55
CA ARG A 223 -34.34 6.35 8.18
C ARG A 223 -34.74 6.17 6.72
N ARG A 224 -35.75 6.92 6.25
CA ARG A 224 -36.19 6.86 4.85
C ARG A 224 -35.06 7.23 3.89
N VAL A 225 -34.29 8.29 4.19
CA VAL A 225 -33.12 8.65 3.38
C VAL A 225 -32.07 7.55 3.43
N LEU A 226 -31.78 7.01 4.62
CA LEU A 226 -30.83 5.91 4.78
C LEU A 226 -31.23 4.67 3.96
N GLU A 227 -32.51 4.29 3.97
CA GLU A 227 -33.05 3.18 3.18
C GLU A 227 -32.80 3.36 1.68
N GLN A 228 -33.15 4.53 1.14
CA GLN A 228 -32.92 4.84 -0.28
C GLN A 228 -31.44 4.76 -0.64
N VAL A 229 -30.57 5.30 0.23
CA VAL A 229 -29.12 5.25 0.03
C VAL A 229 -28.59 3.81 0.09
N LEU A 230 -29.08 2.97 1.01
CA LEU A 230 -28.73 1.54 1.08
C LEU A 230 -29.16 0.77 -0.18
N ILE A 231 -30.34 1.07 -0.72
CA ILE A 231 -30.86 0.44 -1.95
C ILE A 231 -30.02 0.83 -3.17
N HIS A 232 -29.71 2.12 -3.31
CA HIS A 232 -29.21 2.67 -4.57
C HIS A 232 -27.69 2.82 -4.65
N ASN A 233 -26.99 2.96 -3.51
CA ASN A 233 -25.56 3.28 -3.51
C ASN A 233 -24.67 2.15 -3.01
N THR A 234 -25.26 0.98 -2.70
CA THR A 234 -24.47 -0.15 -2.20
C THR A 234 -23.94 -0.98 -3.38
N HIS A 235 -22.65 -0.81 -3.68
CA HIS A 235 -21.94 -1.55 -4.72
C HIS A 235 -20.83 -2.41 -4.12
N PHE A 236 -20.74 -3.67 -4.53
CA PHE A 236 -19.77 -4.62 -4.01
C PHE A 236 -18.92 -5.15 -5.15
N ILE A 237 -17.60 -5.05 -5.00
CA ILE A 237 -16.64 -5.38 -6.03
C ILE A 237 -15.64 -6.40 -5.48
N ILE A 238 -15.35 -7.42 -6.29
CA ILE A 238 -14.19 -8.28 -6.12
C ILE A 238 -13.12 -7.78 -7.09
N GLU A 239 -12.00 -7.38 -6.51
CA GLU A 239 -10.78 -7.13 -7.24
C GLU A 239 -10.06 -8.46 -7.44
N THR A 240 -9.86 -8.82 -8.70
CA THR A 240 -9.17 -10.05 -9.08
C THR A 240 -7.90 -9.72 -9.85
N TYR A 241 -6.81 -10.37 -9.44
CA TYR A 241 -5.53 -10.33 -10.13
C TYR A 241 -5.40 -11.54 -11.04
N ASN A 242 -4.75 -11.37 -12.19
CA ASN A 242 -4.45 -12.48 -13.08
C ASN A 242 -3.56 -13.50 -12.35
N ARG A 243 -4.05 -14.75 -12.23
CA ARG A 243 -3.37 -15.83 -11.50
C ARG A 243 -2.00 -16.16 -12.09
N THR A 244 -1.84 -16.02 -13.40
CA THR A 244 -0.55 -16.25 -14.09
C THR A 244 0.48 -15.23 -13.65
N HIS A 245 0.10 -13.95 -13.53
CA HIS A 245 1.00 -12.90 -13.05
C HIS A 245 1.39 -13.11 -11.57
N ILE A 246 0.42 -13.44 -10.71
CA ILE A 246 0.70 -13.74 -9.30
C ILE A 246 1.66 -14.91 -9.17
N LYS A 247 1.45 -16.00 -9.93
CA LYS A 247 2.34 -17.17 -9.91
C LYS A 247 3.75 -16.80 -10.37
N PHE A 248 3.88 -16.13 -11.51
CA PHE A 248 5.17 -15.68 -12.03
C PHE A 248 5.94 -14.83 -11.00
N LEU A 249 5.27 -13.87 -10.36
CA LEU A 249 5.89 -12.99 -9.37
C LEU A 249 6.30 -13.73 -8.09
N MET A 250 5.51 -14.71 -7.65
CA MET A 250 5.89 -15.55 -6.51
C MET A 250 7.11 -16.42 -6.84
N ASP A 251 7.13 -17.07 -8.00
CA ASP A 251 8.29 -17.87 -8.45
C ASP A 251 9.55 -17.00 -8.57
N PHE A 252 9.41 -15.78 -9.10
CA PHE A 252 10.47 -14.78 -9.18
C PHE A 252 11.01 -14.38 -7.79
N ILE A 253 10.12 -14.19 -6.81
CA ILE A 253 10.50 -13.83 -5.44
C ILE A 253 11.27 -14.95 -4.77
N PHE A 254 10.87 -16.21 -4.95
CA PHE A 254 11.60 -17.36 -4.40
C PHE A 254 13.00 -17.48 -4.99
N GLU A 255 13.14 -17.32 -6.31
CA GLU A 255 14.46 -17.32 -6.96
C GLU A 255 15.36 -16.19 -6.43
N PHE A 256 14.78 -15.00 -6.20
CA PHE A 256 15.52 -13.89 -5.62
C PHE A 256 15.93 -14.17 -4.16
N ASP A 257 15.05 -14.75 -3.35
CA ASP A 257 15.31 -15.13 -1.95
C ASP A 257 16.53 -16.06 -1.82
N GLU A 258 16.56 -17.09 -2.67
CA GLU A 258 17.65 -18.06 -2.71
C GLU A 258 18.98 -17.37 -3.02
N ARG A 259 19.01 -16.55 -4.08
CA ARG A 259 20.26 -15.88 -4.49
C ARG A 259 20.71 -14.83 -3.47
N LEU A 260 19.78 -14.13 -2.84
CA LEU A 260 20.08 -13.14 -1.81
C LEU A 260 20.61 -13.80 -0.53
N SER A 261 20.10 -14.99 -0.19
CA SER A 261 20.61 -15.80 0.91
C SER A 261 22.05 -16.24 0.66
N GLU A 262 22.38 -16.64 -0.57
CA GLU A 262 23.75 -16.98 -0.97
C GLU A 262 24.69 -15.77 -0.85
N PHE A 263 24.29 -14.59 -1.36
CA PHE A 263 25.08 -13.36 -1.20
C PHE A 263 25.33 -13.02 0.26
N ASN A 264 24.32 -13.15 1.12
CA ASN A 264 24.47 -12.90 2.55
C ASN A 264 25.38 -13.91 3.25
N ALA A 265 25.32 -15.19 2.87
CA ALA A 265 26.21 -16.21 3.41
C ALA A 265 27.67 -16.00 2.97
N ASN A 266 27.86 -15.46 1.77
CA ASN A 266 29.16 -15.25 1.14
C ASN A 266 29.83 -13.94 1.56
N LYS A 267 29.09 -12.92 2.00
CA LYS A 267 29.65 -11.59 2.31
C LYS A 267 30.75 -11.57 3.39
N PHE A 268 30.73 -12.53 4.33
CA PHE A 268 31.79 -12.64 5.34
C PHE A 268 32.95 -13.55 4.93
N LYS A 269 32.75 -14.37 3.90
CA LYS A 269 33.75 -15.30 3.37
C LYS A 269 34.60 -14.66 2.27
N TYR A 270 33.98 -13.81 1.45
CA TYR A 270 34.61 -13.16 0.31
C TYR A 270 34.64 -11.65 0.50
N LYS A 271 35.77 -11.04 0.15
CA LYS A 271 35.96 -9.58 0.24
C LYS A 271 35.45 -8.83 -1.00
N THR A 272 35.01 -9.56 -2.01
CA THR A 272 34.44 -9.07 -3.27
C THR A 272 33.06 -9.70 -3.50
N GLY A 273 32.26 -9.10 -4.37
CA GLY A 273 30.92 -9.60 -4.71
C GLY A 273 29.91 -8.52 -5.08
N LEU A 274 30.27 -7.24 -4.99
CA LEU A 274 29.37 -6.14 -5.34
C LEU A 274 28.98 -6.18 -6.83
N THR A 275 29.92 -6.53 -7.71
CA THR A 275 29.68 -6.64 -9.15
C THR A 275 28.62 -7.69 -9.45
N GLU A 276 28.72 -8.85 -8.80
CA GLU A 276 27.80 -9.96 -9.00
C GLU A 276 26.39 -9.60 -8.55
N ILE A 277 26.26 -8.94 -7.40
CA ILE A 277 24.97 -8.43 -6.90
C ILE A 277 24.38 -7.43 -7.91
N TYR A 278 25.19 -6.48 -8.39
CA TYR A 278 24.74 -5.45 -9.33
C TYR A 278 24.25 -6.05 -10.66
N GLU A 279 25.02 -6.98 -11.23
CA GLU A 279 24.68 -7.66 -12.48
C GLU A 279 23.45 -8.57 -12.33
N TYR A 280 23.28 -9.18 -11.17
CA TYR A 280 22.09 -9.96 -10.85
C TYR A 280 20.84 -9.07 -10.81
N LEU A 281 20.90 -7.89 -10.17
CA LEU A 281 19.78 -6.95 -10.17
C LEU A 281 19.39 -6.48 -11.59
N ILE A 282 20.38 -6.20 -12.45
CA ILE A 282 20.11 -5.87 -13.87
C ILE A 282 19.40 -7.04 -14.56
N THR A 283 19.86 -8.26 -14.32
CA THR A 283 19.28 -9.48 -14.93
C THR A 283 17.83 -9.67 -14.48
N LEU A 284 17.55 -9.49 -13.18
CA LEU A 284 16.20 -9.52 -12.64
C LEU A 284 15.30 -8.45 -13.28
N ASN A 285 15.78 -7.21 -13.43
CA ASN A 285 15.03 -6.15 -14.10
C ASN A 285 14.69 -6.52 -15.55
N ARG A 286 15.66 -7.04 -16.31
CA ARG A 286 15.43 -7.49 -17.69
C ARG A 286 14.40 -8.63 -17.75
N LYS A 287 14.43 -9.56 -16.80
CA LYS A 287 13.46 -10.67 -16.73
C LYS A 287 12.04 -10.16 -16.48
N LEU A 288 11.86 -9.26 -15.51
CA LEU A 288 10.56 -8.63 -15.25
C LEU A 288 10.08 -7.79 -16.43
N GLU A 289 10.96 -7.00 -17.04
CA GLU A 289 10.61 -6.14 -18.17
C GLU A 289 10.24 -6.94 -19.41
N LYS A 290 10.96 -8.03 -19.70
CA LYS A 290 10.60 -8.97 -20.76
C LYS A 290 9.20 -9.54 -20.52
N TYR A 291 8.94 -10.09 -19.34
CA TYR A 291 7.63 -10.65 -19.01
C TYR A 291 6.53 -9.60 -19.12
N LYS A 292 6.73 -8.40 -18.55
CA LYS A 292 5.82 -7.26 -18.64
C LYS A 292 5.45 -6.93 -20.09
N ASN A 293 6.45 -6.89 -20.98
CA ASN A 293 6.24 -6.58 -22.39
C ASN A 293 5.51 -7.70 -23.13
N GLU A 294 5.73 -8.97 -22.75
CA GLU A 294 5.04 -10.13 -23.32
C GLU A 294 3.55 -10.19 -22.93
N VAL A 295 3.21 -9.78 -21.70
CA VAL A 295 1.82 -9.80 -21.23
C VAL A 295 1.03 -8.51 -21.51
N ALA A 296 1.70 -7.46 -21.98
CA ALA A 296 1.05 -6.19 -22.35
C ALA A 296 0.63 -6.11 -23.84
N GLN A 297 0.97 -7.12 -24.64
CA GLN A 297 0.61 -7.27 -26.06
C GLN A 297 -0.69 -8.07 -26.21
#